data_AF-A0A9D5GKL2-F1
#
_entry.id   AF-A0A9D5GKL2-F1
#
_cell.length_a   1.000
_cell.length_b   1.000
_cell.length_c   1.000
_cell.angle_alpha   90.00
_cell.angle_beta   90.00
_cell.angle_gamma   90.00
#
_symmetry.space_group_name_H-M   'P 1'
#
loop_
_entity.id
_entity.type
_entity.pdbx_description
1 polymer ?
#
loop_
_entity_poly.entity_id
_entity_poly.type
_entity_poly.pdbx_seq_one_letter_code
_entity_poly.pdbx_strand_id
1 'polypeptide(L)'
;MQTGSAVVALGFGCGVATGAPSSGTSPAGTVTTPSASGSPLRLIGRIHAKTAFCQQVYDHGGLATASALQGDADLDDDVQYLSTTDLDETELARQHGIAQLLKRFTTLRTRARAAVEETKALRDVAASAPTAEQKEALVTYANALGGALHRQMVLAEAISRFMLYVNAHPAISQQQRDEDYIRASYTPLGPFEHSADPRDRVPPTLTEMARSAAVELNTRRARERDDEVQAADQADAGFSPCSK
;
A
#
# COMPACT_ATOMS: atom_id res chain seq x y z
N MET A 1 3.63 40.26 18.71
CA MET A 1 4.20 39.00 18.19
C MET A 1 3.46 37.87 18.88
N GLN A 2 2.60 37.19 18.15
CA GLN A 2 1.66 36.20 18.69
C GLN A 2 2.12 34.83 18.19
N THR A 3 2.73 34.04 19.07
CA THR A 3 3.14 32.67 18.78
C THR A 3 1.91 31.77 18.86
N GLY A 4 1.38 31.36 17.72
CA GLY A 4 0.34 30.34 17.64
C GLY A 4 0.96 28.95 17.68
N SER A 5 0.70 28.19 18.75
CA SER A 5 0.95 26.75 18.78
C SER A 5 -0.27 26.05 18.21
N ALA A 6 -0.12 25.34 17.08
CA ALA A 6 -1.14 24.44 16.57
C ALA A 6 -0.82 23.01 17.05
N VAL A 7 -1.71 22.45 17.88
CA VAL A 7 -1.72 21.04 18.25
C VAL A 7 -2.75 20.36 17.36
N VAL A 8 -2.29 19.53 16.42
CA VAL A 8 -3.18 18.63 15.67
C VAL A 8 -3.26 17.33 16.46
N ALA A 9 -4.37 17.12 17.14
CA ALA A 9 -4.69 15.88 17.85
C ALA A 9 -5.51 14.96 16.94
N LEU A 10 -4.95 13.83 16.53
CA LEU A 10 -5.70 12.72 15.95
C LEU A 10 -6.12 11.79 17.09
N GLY A 11 -7.37 11.92 17.53
CA GLY A 11 -7.99 11.03 18.49
C GLY A 11 -8.52 9.78 17.80
N PHE A 12 -8.00 8.61 18.17
CA PHE A 12 -8.66 7.33 17.91
C PHE A 12 -9.26 6.80 19.22
N GLY A 13 -10.57 6.57 19.18
CA GLY A 13 -11.38 6.19 20.33
C GLY A 13 -11.05 4.80 20.85
N CYS A 14 -11.04 4.69 22.18
CA CYS A 14 -10.87 3.47 22.94
C CYS A 14 -12.22 2.72 22.99
N GLY A 15 -12.27 1.51 22.44
CA GLY A 15 -13.39 0.58 22.59
C GLY A 15 -13.06 -0.47 23.64
N VAL A 16 -13.81 -0.47 24.75
CA VAL A 16 -13.71 -1.43 25.86
C VAL A 16 -14.32 -2.78 25.45
N ALA A 17 -13.56 -3.87 25.63
CA ALA A 17 -14.06 -5.24 25.61
C ALA A 17 -13.90 -5.86 27.01
N THR A 18 -15.00 -6.34 27.59
CA THR A 18 -15.04 -7.08 28.85
C THR A 18 -15.30 -8.56 28.54
N GLY A 19 -14.37 -9.45 28.87
CA GLY A 19 -14.51 -10.90 28.69
C GLY A 19 -13.46 -11.65 29.51
N ALA A 20 -13.93 -12.62 30.31
CA ALA A 20 -13.26 -13.30 31.43
C ALA A 20 -12.20 -14.37 31.00
N PRO A 21 -11.40 -14.93 31.94
CA PRO A 21 -10.22 -15.75 31.63
C PRO A 21 -10.56 -17.23 31.44
N SER A 22 -9.81 -17.92 30.58
CA SER A 22 -9.78 -19.39 30.53
C SER A 22 -8.33 -19.86 30.35
N SER A 23 -7.86 -20.62 31.33
CA SER A 23 -6.53 -21.21 31.42
C SER A 23 -6.51 -22.54 30.67
N GLY A 24 -5.64 -22.69 29.68
CA GLY A 24 -5.38 -23.95 28.99
C GLY A 24 -3.92 -24.02 28.55
N THR A 25 -3.14 -24.87 29.21
CA THR A 25 -1.72 -25.15 28.94
C THR A 25 -1.55 -26.40 28.06
N SER A 26 -0.87 -26.27 26.91
CA SER A 26 0.06 -27.24 26.25
C SER A 26 0.16 -26.99 24.72
N PRO A 27 1.17 -27.49 24.02
CA PRO A 27 2.62 -27.29 24.17
C PRO A 27 3.22 -26.58 22.94
N ALA A 28 4.47 -26.15 23.07
CA ALA A 28 5.25 -25.40 22.09
C ALA A 28 5.35 -26.08 20.71
N GLY A 29 4.63 -25.54 19.74
CA GLY A 29 4.98 -25.60 18.32
C GLY A 29 5.50 -24.24 17.93
N THR A 30 6.78 -24.15 17.57
CA THR A 30 7.44 -22.93 17.12
C THR A 30 6.83 -22.49 15.79
N VAL A 31 5.78 -21.67 15.86
CA VAL A 31 5.29 -20.89 14.73
C VAL A 31 6.29 -19.75 14.56
N THR A 32 7.16 -19.88 13.56
CA THR A 32 7.95 -18.77 13.06
C THR A 32 7.00 -17.80 12.37
N THR A 33 6.49 -16.84 13.14
CA THR A 33 5.87 -15.63 12.61
C THR A 33 6.95 -14.90 11.79
N PRO A 34 6.80 -14.69 10.47
CA PRO A 34 7.67 -13.75 9.78
C PRO A 34 7.42 -12.36 10.39
N SER A 35 8.47 -11.85 11.02
CA SER A 35 8.53 -10.54 11.65
C SER A 35 8.08 -9.48 10.66
N ALA A 36 7.04 -8.73 11.02
CA ALA A 36 6.65 -7.52 10.30
C ALA A 36 7.83 -6.55 10.25
N SER A 37 8.20 -6.15 9.03
CA SER A 37 8.53 -4.78 8.61
C SER A 37 9.22 -3.88 9.64
N GLY A 38 10.54 -3.69 9.50
CA GLY A 38 11.29 -2.60 10.14
C GLY A 38 12.28 -2.01 9.13
N SER A 39 12.27 -0.73 8.78
CA SER A 39 11.37 0.38 9.10
C SER A 39 11.01 1.15 7.80
N PRO A 40 9.72 1.23 7.41
CA PRO A 40 9.25 2.29 6.51
C PRO A 40 9.33 3.65 7.23
N LEU A 41 9.24 4.75 6.47
CA LEU A 41 9.43 6.15 6.90
C LEU A 41 9.16 6.37 8.40
N ARG A 42 10.20 6.65 9.18
CA ARG A 42 10.00 6.94 10.61
C ARG A 42 9.38 8.32 10.75
N LEU A 43 8.51 8.49 11.74
CA LEU A 43 7.97 9.79 12.12
C LEU A 43 9.16 10.75 12.27
N ILE A 44 9.30 11.70 11.34
CA ILE A 44 10.33 12.74 11.41
C ILE A 44 10.07 13.42 12.76
N GLY A 45 11.05 13.35 13.66
CA GLY A 45 10.89 13.71 15.08
C GLY A 45 10.27 15.09 15.26
N ARG A 46 9.83 15.42 16.48
CA ARG A 46 9.19 16.73 16.77
C ARG A 46 10.13 17.87 16.36
N ILE A 47 9.89 18.48 15.19
CA ILE A 47 10.65 19.61 14.69
C ILE A 47 10.12 20.86 15.36
N HIS A 48 10.98 21.54 16.10
CA HIS A 48 10.70 22.90 16.54
C HIS A 48 11.00 23.84 15.38
N ALA A 49 10.02 24.06 14.50
CA ALA A 49 10.15 24.98 13.37
C ALA A 49 10.32 26.42 13.86
N LYS A 50 11.57 26.83 14.08
CA LYS A 50 11.93 28.19 14.55
C LYS A 50 11.93 29.23 13.43
N THR A 51 11.96 28.80 12.17
CA THR A 51 12.00 29.67 10.98
C THR A 51 10.83 29.36 10.04
N ALA A 52 10.40 30.36 9.26
CA ALA A 52 9.33 30.18 8.28
C ALA A 52 9.68 29.11 7.22
N PHE A 53 10.94 29.04 6.82
CA PHE A 53 11.46 27.99 5.94
C PHE A 53 11.27 26.59 6.55
N CYS A 54 11.70 26.39 7.79
CA CYS A 54 11.58 25.09 8.46
C CYS A 54 10.11 24.69 8.69
N GLN A 55 9.22 25.66 8.92
CA GLN A 55 7.79 25.40 9.00
C GLN A 55 7.26 24.87 7.66
N GLN A 56 7.58 25.52 6.54
CA GLN A 56 7.13 25.07 5.22
C GLN A 56 7.69 23.69 4.83
N VAL A 57 8.98 23.44 5.14
CA VAL A 57 9.59 22.12 4.92
C VAL A 57 8.88 21.04 5.74
N TYR A 58 8.55 21.34 7.01
CA TYR A 58 7.79 20.42 7.87
C TYR A 58 6.37 20.20 7.38
N ASP A 59 5.66 21.26 6.99
CA ASP A 59 4.27 21.17 6.56
C ASP A 59 4.15 20.30 5.31
N HIS A 60 4.92 20.63 4.25
CA HIS A 60 4.85 19.89 2.99
C HIS A 60 5.49 18.50 3.09
N GLY A 61 6.69 18.41 3.69
CA GLY A 61 7.39 17.12 3.82
C GLY A 61 6.72 16.17 4.81
N GLY A 62 6.21 16.70 5.92
CA GLY A 62 5.48 15.94 6.92
C GLY A 62 4.14 15.41 6.39
N LEU A 63 3.36 16.25 5.69
CA LEU A 63 2.10 15.80 5.07
C LEU A 63 2.34 14.76 3.97
N ALA A 64 3.35 14.96 3.11
CA ALA A 64 3.71 13.98 2.09
C ALA A 64 4.17 12.65 2.70
N THR A 65 4.99 12.69 3.77
CA THR A 65 5.46 11.49 4.49
C THR A 65 4.32 10.75 5.16
N ALA A 66 3.46 11.47 5.89
CA ALA A 66 2.30 10.88 6.55
C ALA A 66 1.36 10.24 5.52
N SER A 67 1.21 10.87 4.34
CA SER A 67 0.40 10.33 3.25
C SER A 67 1.01 9.07 2.63
N ALA A 68 2.33 9.04 2.43
CA ALA A 68 3.04 7.85 1.96
C ALA A 68 2.86 6.68 2.94
N LEU A 69 3.14 6.91 4.22
CA LEU A 69 2.95 5.91 5.28
C LEU A 69 1.52 5.37 5.38
N GLN A 70 0.52 6.26 5.31
CA GLN A 70 -0.86 5.83 5.31
C GLN A 70 -1.22 5.07 4.03
N GLY A 71 -0.68 5.48 2.87
CA GLY A 71 -0.84 4.75 1.62
C GLY A 71 -0.25 3.34 1.70
N ASP A 72 0.86 3.19 2.40
CA ASP A 72 1.55 1.93 2.60
C ASP A 72 0.73 0.97 3.49
N ALA A 73 0.14 1.50 4.57
CA ALA A 73 -0.81 0.76 5.40
C ALA A 73 -2.09 0.37 4.64
N ASP A 74 -2.65 1.28 3.83
CA ASP A 74 -3.82 0.98 3.00
C ASP A 74 -3.51 -0.12 1.98
N LEU A 75 -2.30 -0.14 1.41
CA LEU A 75 -1.84 -1.20 0.51
C LEU A 75 -1.63 -2.54 1.22
N ASP A 76 -1.17 -2.57 2.47
CA ASP A 76 -1.13 -3.79 3.29
C ASP A 76 -2.53 -4.35 3.50
N ASP A 77 -3.49 -3.49 3.85
CA ASP A 77 -4.88 -3.89 4.01
C ASP A 77 -5.49 -4.40 2.69
N ASP A 78 -5.14 -3.80 1.55
CA ASP A 78 -5.61 -4.23 0.23
C ASP A 78 -5.05 -5.60 -0.17
N VAL A 79 -3.77 -5.86 0.11
CA VAL A 79 -3.14 -7.19 -0.06
C VAL A 79 -3.84 -8.23 0.83
N GLN A 80 -4.07 -7.89 2.10
CA GLN A 80 -4.76 -8.77 3.03
C GLN A 80 -6.20 -9.05 2.59
N TYR A 81 -6.90 -8.02 2.11
CA TYR A 81 -8.25 -8.15 1.57
C TYR A 81 -8.28 -9.09 0.35
N LEU A 82 -7.42 -8.86 -0.64
CA LEU A 82 -7.34 -9.68 -1.85
C LEU A 82 -6.93 -11.14 -1.57
N SER A 83 -6.10 -11.37 -0.55
CA SER A 83 -5.67 -12.74 -0.19
C SER A 83 -6.76 -13.55 0.51
N THR A 84 -7.70 -12.89 1.19
CA THR A 84 -8.73 -13.54 2.02
C THR A 84 -10.14 -13.49 1.43
N THR A 85 -10.40 -12.61 0.47
CA THR A 85 -11.73 -12.45 -0.13
C THR A 85 -12.07 -13.64 -1.02
N ASP A 86 -13.26 -14.21 -0.82
CA ASP A 86 -13.87 -15.16 -1.73
C ASP A 86 -14.78 -14.40 -2.70
N LEU A 87 -14.39 -14.36 -3.98
CA LEU A 87 -15.12 -13.67 -5.04
C LEU A 87 -16.03 -14.63 -5.83
N ASP A 88 -15.98 -15.93 -5.56
CA ASP A 88 -16.74 -16.95 -6.26
C ASP A 88 -17.94 -17.47 -5.44
N GLU A 89 -18.01 -17.15 -4.14
CA GLU A 89 -19.07 -17.63 -3.24
C GLU A 89 -20.49 -17.26 -3.70
N THR A 90 -20.78 -15.97 -3.88
CA THR A 90 -22.08 -15.47 -4.35
C THR A 90 -21.93 -14.18 -5.16
N GLU A 91 -22.90 -13.90 -6.03
CA GLU A 91 -22.98 -12.62 -6.75
C GLU A 91 -22.96 -11.41 -5.81
N LEU A 92 -23.64 -11.52 -4.67
CA LEU A 92 -23.68 -10.47 -3.67
C LEU A 92 -22.32 -10.26 -3.00
N ALA A 93 -21.62 -11.34 -2.63
CA ALA A 93 -20.27 -11.29 -2.09
C ALA A 93 -19.29 -10.64 -3.09
N ARG A 94 -19.40 -11.01 -4.37
CA ARG A 94 -18.62 -10.41 -5.46
C ARG A 94 -18.88 -8.91 -5.60
N GLN A 95 -20.13 -8.49 -5.67
CA GLN A 95 -20.49 -7.07 -5.79
C GLN A 95 -20.04 -6.27 -4.56
N HIS A 96 -20.18 -6.85 -3.35
CA HIS A 96 -19.66 -6.25 -2.14
C HIS A 96 -18.14 -6.09 -2.20
N GLY A 97 -17.42 -7.12 -2.67
CA GLY A 97 -15.97 -7.06 -2.77
C GLY A 97 -15.45 -6.05 -3.79
N ILE A 98 -16.12 -5.96 -4.94
CA ILE A 98 -15.84 -4.90 -5.93
C ILE A 98 -16.06 -3.52 -5.32
N ALA A 99 -17.18 -3.30 -4.62
CA ALA A 99 -17.48 -2.01 -4.00
C ALA A 99 -16.45 -1.61 -2.92
N GLN A 100 -15.99 -2.57 -2.12
CA GLN A 100 -14.96 -2.34 -1.10
C GLN A 100 -13.62 -1.99 -1.74
N LEU A 101 -13.18 -2.76 -2.74
CA LEU A 101 -11.96 -2.47 -3.49
C LEU A 101 -12.03 -1.11 -4.19
N LEU A 102 -13.20 -0.71 -4.69
CA LEU A 102 -13.39 0.58 -5.36
C LEU A 102 -13.21 1.74 -4.38
N LYS A 103 -13.77 1.61 -3.18
CA LYS A 103 -13.60 2.59 -2.10
C LYS A 103 -12.13 2.71 -1.67
N ARG A 104 -11.44 1.57 -1.53
CA ARG A 104 -10.02 1.51 -1.16
C ARG A 104 -9.13 2.17 -2.21
N PHE A 105 -9.31 1.78 -3.48
CA PHE A 105 -8.65 2.37 -4.64
C PHE A 105 -8.83 3.90 -4.71
N THR A 106 -10.07 4.39 -4.63
CA THR A 106 -10.36 5.82 -4.77
C THR A 106 -9.72 6.63 -3.65
N THR A 107 -9.71 6.08 -2.43
CA THR A 107 -9.05 6.68 -1.26
C THR A 107 -7.54 6.77 -1.46
N LEU A 108 -6.90 5.63 -1.77
CA LEU A 108 -5.44 5.55 -1.98
C LEU A 108 -4.98 6.48 -3.11
N ARG A 109 -5.66 6.44 -4.26
CA ARG A 109 -5.33 7.28 -5.42
C ARG A 109 -5.48 8.77 -5.12
N THR A 110 -6.55 9.17 -4.44
CA THR A 110 -6.80 10.58 -4.10
C THR A 110 -5.73 11.10 -3.14
N ARG A 111 -5.41 10.32 -2.10
CA ARG A 111 -4.37 10.70 -1.13
C ARG A 111 -2.99 10.77 -1.77
N ALA A 112 -2.60 9.76 -2.55
CA ALA A 112 -1.31 9.75 -3.21
C ALA A 112 -1.15 10.93 -4.18
N ARG A 113 -2.21 11.29 -4.92
CA ARG A 113 -2.19 12.48 -5.79
C ARG A 113 -2.01 13.78 -5.00
N ALA A 114 -2.74 13.96 -3.89
CA ALA A 114 -2.57 15.14 -3.05
C ALA A 114 -1.14 15.22 -2.49
N ALA A 115 -0.59 14.10 -2.04
CA ALA A 115 0.77 14.02 -1.53
C ALA A 115 1.84 14.31 -2.60
N VAL A 116 1.61 13.94 -3.87
CA VAL A 116 2.51 14.32 -4.97
C VAL A 116 2.58 15.85 -5.11
N GLU A 117 1.47 16.56 -4.97
CA GLU A 117 1.49 18.04 -4.97
C GLU A 117 2.26 18.59 -3.77
N GLU A 118 2.14 17.97 -2.59
CA GLU A 118 2.96 18.33 -1.42
C GLU A 118 4.46 18.10 -1.66
N THR A 119 4.86 17.00 -2.32
CA THR A 119 6.27 16.79 -2.68
C THR A 119 6.77 17.84 -3.68
N LYS A 120 5.91 18.33 -4.57
CA LYS A 120 6.25 19.40 -5.50
C LYS A 120 6.44 20.72 -4.76
N ALA A 121 5.51 21.08 -3.88
CA ALA A 121 5.63 22.25 -3.02
C ALA A 121 6.90 22.18 -2.16
N LEU A 122 7.24 21.01 -1.62
CA LEU A 122 8.48 20.78 -0.90
C LEU A 122 9.73 21.05 -1.78
N ARG A 123 9.74 20.63 -3.05
CA ARG A 123 10.85 20.96 -3.97
C ARG A 123 10.97 22.45 -4.19
N ASP A 124 9.85 23.16 -4.34
CA ASP A 124 9.85 24.61 -4.52
C ASP A 124 10.41 25.32 -3.27
N VAL A 125 10.05 24.86 -2.08
CA VAL A 125 10.61 25.35 -0.81
C VAL A 125 12.10 25.02 -0.71
N ALA A 126 12.51 23.80 -1.09
CA ALA A 126 13.91 23.38 -1.07
C ALA A 126 14.82 24.26 -1.94
N ALA A 127 14.28 24.87 -3.01
CA ALA A 127 15.04 25.81 -3.83
C ALA A 127 15.51 27.05 -3.07
N SER A 128 14.82 27.41 -1.97
CA SER A 128 15.16 28.52 -1.07
C SER A 128 16.03 28.13 0.13
N ALA A 129 16.53 26.88 0.16
CA ALA A 129 17.31 26.40 1.30
C ALA A 129 18.60 27.23 1.52
N PRO A 130 18.98 27.49 2.80
CA PRO A 130 20.15 28.31 3.14
C PRO A 130 21.50 27.79 2.63
N THR A 131 21.66 26.46 2.50
CA THR A 131 22.92 25.84 2.06
C THR A 131 22.69 24.93 0.86
N ALA A 132 23.72 24.75 0.03
CA ALA A 132 23.66 23.89 -1.15
C ALA A 132 23.45 22.42 -0.75
N GLU A 133 24.08 21.98 0.33
CA GLU A 133 23.96 20.62 0.87
C GLU A 133 22.53 20.36 1.38
N GLN A 134 21.91 21.33 2.06
CA GLN A 134 20.53 21.20 2.52
C GLN A 134 19.56 21.17 1.34
N LYS A 135 19.78 22.03 0.34
CA LYS A 135 18.99 22.04 -0.90
C LYS A 135 19.03 20.68 -1.58
N GLU A 136 20.22 20.13 -1.77
CA GLU A 136 20.42 18.83 -2.42
C GLU A 136 19.75 17.70 -1.63
N ALA A 137 19.91 17.67 -0.32
CA ALA A 137 19.27 16.68 0.54
C ALA A 137 17.74 16.75 0.46
N LEU A 138 17.15 17.96 0.56
CA LEU A 138 15.69 18.15 0.48
C LEU A 138 15.12 17.80 -0.90
N VAL A 139 15.84 18.13 -1.98
CA VAL A 139 15.43 17.75 -3.34
C VAL A 139 15.49 16.22 -3.51
N THR A 140 16.55 15.59 -3.03
CA THR A 140 16.70 14.12 -3.10
C THR A 140 15.61 13.42 -2.30
N TYR A 141 15.35 13.89 -1.08
CA TYR A 141 14.25 13.44 -0.23
C TYR A 141 12.89 13.58 -0.94
N ALA A 142 12.57 14.76 -1.50
CA ALA A 142 11.33 15.00 -2.21
C ALA A 142 11.18 14.18 -3.50
N ASN A 143 12.29 13.82 -4.16
CA ASN A 143 12.29 12.95 -5.32
C ASN A 143 12.02 11.49 -4.94
N ALA A 144 12.69 10.98 -3.91
CA ALA A 144 12.46 9.64 -3.40
C ALA A 144 11.01 9.48 -2.92
N LEU A 145 10.52 10.42 -2.11
CA LEU A 145 9.13 10.42 -1.63
C LEU A 145 8.10 10.54 -2.77
N GLY A 146 8.38 11.39 -3.77
CA GLY A 146 7.56 11.48 -4.97
C GLY A 146 7.55 10.19 -5.80
N GLY A 147 8.67 9.45 -5.82
CA GLY A 147 8.79 8.12 -6.41
C GLY A 147 7.87 7.10 -5.73
N ALA A 148 7.95 7.01 -4.39
CA ALA A 148 7.10 6.11 -3.60
C ALA A 148 5.61 6.39 -3.84
N LEU A 149 5.19 7.65 -3.71
CA LEU A 149 3.80 8.07 -3.93
C LEU A 149 3.33 7.80 -5.37
N HIS A 150 4.20 7.99 -6.36
CA HIS A 150 3.86 7.65 -7.74
C HIS A 150 3.67 6.13 -7.91
N ARG A 151 4.51 5.30 -7.29
CA ARG A 151 4.32 3.84 -7.30
C ARG A 151 3.01 3.46 -6.61
N GLN A 152 2.65 4.06 -5.47
CA GLN A 152 1.36 3.85 -4.82
C GLN A 152 0.19 4.15 -5.77
N MET A 153 0.26 5.24 -6.55
CA MET A 153 -0.77 5.55 -7.57
C MET A 153 -0.85 4.47 -8.66
N VAL A 154 0.29 3.97 -9.13
CA VAL A 154 0.36 2.92 -10.15
C VAL A 154 -0.19 1.59 -9.61
N LEU A 155 0.07 1.27 -8.35
CA LEU A 155 -0.50 0.10 -7.68
C LEU A 155 -2.01 0.24 -7.48
N ALA A 156 -2.48 1.42 -7.07
CA ALA A 156 -3.91 1.73 -7.01
C ALA A 156 -4.57 1.51 -8.38
N GLU A 157 -3.97 1.98 -9.47
CA GLU A 157 -4.50 1.76 -10.82
C GLU A 157 -4.52 0.27 -11.21
N ALA A 158 -3.53 -0.52 -10.79
CA ALA A 158 -3.54 -1.96 -10.99
C ALA A 158 -4.74 -2.63 -10.29
N ILE A 159 -5.05 -2.24 -9.05
CA ILE A 159 -6.25 -2.68 -8.33
C ILE A 159 -7.51 -2.29 -9.10
N SER A 160 -7.55 -1.07 -9.66
CA SER A 160 -8.68 -0.63 -10.50
C SER A 160 -8.88 -1.48 -11.74
N ARG A 161 -7.81 -1.84 -12.44
CA ARG A 161 -7.89 -2.72 -13.62
C ARG A 161 -8.32 -4.13 -13.23
N PHE A 162 -7.83 -4.63 -12.10
CA PHE A 162 -8.27 -5.92 -11.56
C PHE A 162 -9.78 -5.93 -11.25
N MET A 163 -10.32 -4.88 -10.64
CA MET A 163 -11.76 -4.79 -10.39
C MET A 163 -12.59 -4.80 -11.68
N LEU A 164 -12.14 -4.07 -12.71
CA LEU A 164 -12.82 -4.09 -14.02
C LEU A 164 -12.81 -5.49 -14.62
N TYR A 165 -11.70 -6.23 -14.45
CA TYR A 165 -11.61 -7.62 -14.86
C TYR A 165 -12.61 -8.50 -14.08
N VAL A 166 -12.62 -8.45 -12.75
CA VAL A 166 -13.56 -9.21 -11.91
C VAL A 166 -15.01 -8.90 -12.26
N ASN A 167 -15.34 -7.64 -12.54
CA ASN A 167 -16.69 -7.22 -12.93
C ASN A 167 -17.09 -7.73 -14.33
N ALA A 168 -16.14 -7.85 -15.26
CA ALA A 168 -16.40 -8.30 -16.62
C ALA A 168 -16.50 -9.83 -16.75
N HIS A 169 -15.99 -10.60 -15.79
CA HIS A 169 -15.94 -12.05 -15.85
C HIS A 169 -16.97 -12.68 -14.89
N PRO A 170 -17.75 -13.68 -15.34
CA PRO A 170 -18.62 -14.42 -14.44
C PRO A 170 -17.79 -15.23 -13.43
N ALA A 171 -18.30 -15.39 -12.22
CA ALA A 171 -17.72 -16.33 -11.27
C ALA A 171 -17.85 -17.75 -11.85
N ILE A 172 -16.78 -18.53 -11.76
CA ILE A 172 -16.77 -19.94 -12.16
C ILE A 172 -16.81 -20.73 -10.87
N SER A 173 -17.90 -21.49 -10.66
CA SER A 173 -18.00 -22.35 -9.49
C SER A 173 -16.88 -23.40 -9.48
N GLN A 174 -16.47 -23.85 -8.29
CA GLN A 174 -15.47 -24.92 -8.17
C GLN A 174 -15.89 -26.18 -8.95
N GLN A 175 -17.18 -26.53 -8.94
CA GLN A 175 -17.71 -27.66 -9.70
C GLN A 175 -17.49 -27.47 -11.21
N GLN A 176 -17.85 -26.30 -11.75
CA GLN A 176 -17.67 -26.01 -13.17
C GLN A 176 -16.19 -26.07 -13.55
N ARG A 177 -15.30 -25.59 -12.67
CA ARG A 177 -13.85 -25.67 -12.88
C ARG A 177 -13.34 -27.10 -12.89
N ASP A 178 -13.84 -27.95 -11.97
CA ASP A 178 -13.47 -29.37 -11.92
C ASP A 178 -13.96 -30.11 -13.19
N GLU A 179 -15.16 -29.80 -13.67
CA GLU A 179 -15.70 -30.32 -14.94
C GLU A 179 -14.86 -29.90 -16.14
N ASP A 180 -14.45 -28.63 -16.20
CA ASP A 180 -13.58 -28.10 -17.24
C ASP A 180 -12.18 -28.73 -17.18
N TYR A 181 -11.66 -28.99 -15.98
CA TYR A 181 -10.39 -29.70 -15.78
C TYR A 181 -10.46 -31.15 -16.26
N ILE A 182 -11.52 -31.86 -15.92
CA ILE A 182 -11.78 -33.23 -16.41
C ILE A 182 -11.84 -33.20 -17.94
N ARG A 183 -12.61 -32.28 -18.52
CA ARG A 183 -12.71 -32.13 -19.98
C ARG A 183 -11.36 -31.86 -20.63
N ALA A 184 -10.57 -30.93 -20.08
CA ALA A 184 -9.23 -30.62 -20.57
C ALA A 184 -8.30 -31.84 -20.50
N SER A 185 -8.40 -32.64 -19.43
CA SER A 185 -7.59 -33.86 -19.24
C SER A 185 -7.83 -34.93 -20.31
N TYR A 186 -9.04 -35.00 -20.88
CA TYR A 186 -9.39 -35.93 -21.96
C TYR A 186 -9.30 -35.32 -23.36
N THR A 187 -9.05 -34.02 -23.49
CA THR A 187 -8.94 -33.35 -24.79
C THR A 187 -7.51 -33.51 -25.33
N PRO A 188 -7.31 -34.21 -26.46
CA PRO A 188 -5.99 -34.42 -27.04
C PRO A 188 -5.38 -33.08 -27.45
N LEU A 189 -4.06 -32.94 -27.23
CA LEU A 189 -3.36 -31.69 -27.50
C LEU A 189 -3.44 -31.33 -28.98
N GLY A 190 -3.85 -30.09 -29.26
CA GLY A 190 -3.80 -29.54 -30.61
C GLY A 190 -2.35 -29.31 -31.07
N PRO A 191 -2.10 -29.22 -32.39
CA PRO A 191 -0.75 -28.99 -32.93
C PRO A 191 -0.12 -27.66 -32.52
N PHE A 192 -0.88 -26.76 -31.90
CA PHE A 192 -0.44 -25.44 -31.43
C PHE A 192 -0.56 -25.26 -29.91
N GLU A 193 -0.95 -26.30 -29.16
CA GLU A 193 -0.99 -26.20 -27.70
C GLU A 193 0.42 -26.38 -27.12
N HIS A 194 0.83 -25.42 -26.29
CA HIS A 194 2.19 -25.35 -25.76
C HIS A 194 2.34 -25.93 -24.35
N SER A 195 1.23 -26.29 -23.69
CA SER A 195 1.26 -26.93 -22.38
C SER A 195 0.56 -28.29 -22.39
N ALA A 196 1.24 -29.28 -21.82
CA ALA A 196 0.68 -30.60 -21.58
C ALA A 196 -0.12 -30.67 -20.27
N ASP A 197 -0.01 -29.66 -19.39
CA ASP A 197 -0.77 -29.63 -18.14
C ASP A 197 -2.21 -29.15 -18.41
N PRO A 198 -3.25 -29.97 -18.13
CA PRO A 198 -4.64 -29.55 -18.26
C PRO A 198 -5.00 -28.32 -17.41
N ARG A 199 -4.28 -28.05 -16.32
CA ARG A 199 -4.51 -26.88 -15.46
C ARG A 199 -4.30 -25.56 -16.19
N ASP A 200 -3.34 -25.52 -17.12
CA ASP A 200 -3.05 -24.31 -17.89
C ASP A 200 -4.14 -23.98 -18.91
N ARG A 201 -5.05 -24.94 -19.18
CA ARG A 201 -6.18 -24.79 -20.09
C ARG A 201 -7.49 -24.45 -19.37
N VAL A 202 -7.50 -24.50 -18.03
CA VAL A 202 -8.67 -24.17 -17.22
C VAL A 202 -8.51 -22.76 -16.66
N PRO A 203 -9.47 -21.86 -16.90
CA PRO A 203 -9.39 -20.51 -16.35
C PRO A 203 -9.36 -20.56 -14.81
N PRO A 204 -8.53 -19.73 -14.16
CA PRO A 204 -8.55 -19.61 -12.71
C PRO A 204 -9.88 -19.03 -12.22
N THR A 205 -10.25 -19.37 -10.98
CA THR A 205 -11.38 -18.74 -10.29
C THR A 205 -11.11 -17.26 -10.00
N LEU A 206 -12.15 -16.45 -9.74
CA LEU A 206 -11.96 -15.04 -9.38
C LEU A 206 -11.15 -14.91 -8.08
N THR A 207 -11.35 -15.83 -7.14
CA THR A 207 -10.63 -15.92 -5.87
C THR A 207 -9.15 -16.28 -6.07
N GLU A 208 -8.84 -17.26 -6.94
CA GLU A 208 -7.45 -17.57 -7.30
C GLU A 208 -6.77 -16.36 -7.94
N MET A 209 -7.47 -15.64 -8.81
CA MET A 209 -6.94 -14.41 -9.41
C MET A 209 -6.75 -13.28 -8.40
N ALA A 210 -7.66 -13.10 -7.44
CA ALA A 210 -7.49 -12.13 -6.35
C ALA A 210 -6.25 -12.44 -5.51
N ARG A 211 -6.04 -13.71 -5.16
CA ARG A 211 -4.84 -14.15 -4.42
C ARG A 211 -3.57 -13.95 -5.24
N SER A 212 -3.59 -14.26 -6.54
CA SER A 212 -2.47 -14.00 -7.44
C SER A 212 -2.16 -12.50 -7.54
N ALA A 213 -3.19 -11.65 -7.67
CA ALA A 213 -3.07 -10.20 -7.66
C ALA A 213 -2.49 -9.69 -6.32
N ALA A 214 -2.85 -10.29 -5.18
CA ALA A 214 -2.27 -9.96 -3.88
C ALA A 214 -0.76 -10.24 -3.85
N VAL A 215 -0.32 -11.38 -4.39
CA VAL A 215 1.11 -11.74 -4.50
C VAL A 215 1.85 -10.77 -5.42
N GLU A 216 1.27 -10.43 -6.59
CA GLU A 216 1.85 -9.46 -7.51
C GLU A 216 1.96 -8.07 -6.87
N LEU A 217 0.89 -7.62 -6.21
CA LEU A 217 0.84 -6.33 -5.51
C LEU A 217 1.93 -6.27 -4.44
N ASN A 218 2.02 -7.28 -3.58
CA ASN A 218 3.06 -7.38 -2.56
C ASN A 218 4.48 -7.40 -3.15
N THR A 219 4.68 -8.10 -4.27
CA THR A 219 5.96 -8.13 -4.98
C THR A 219 6.35 -6.74 -5.49
N ARG A 220 5.40 -6.00 -6.05
CA ARG A 220 5.66 -4.67 -6.63
C ARG A 220 5.89 -3.61 -5.56
N ARG A 221 5.31 -3.77 -4.36
CA ARG A 221 5.55 -2.90 -3.20
C ARG A 221 6.99 -2.93 -2.69
N ALA A 222 7.77 -3.96 -2.99
CA ALA A 222 9.19 -3.97 -2.61
C ALA A 222 9.94 -2.73 -3.15
N ARG A 223 9.66 -2.33 -4.40
CA ARG A 223 10.27 -1.14 -5.02
C ARG A 223 9.79 0.18 -4.44
N GLU A 224 8.56 0.22 -3.92
CA GLU A 224 8.05 1.38 -3.18
C GLU A 224 8.81 1.52 -1.87
N ARG A 225 8.97 0.43 -1.12
CA ARG A 225 9.73 0.43 0.14
C ARG A 225 11.18 0.87 -0.05
N ASP A 226 11.81 0.49 -1.17
CA ASP A 226 13.17 0.96 -1.49
C ASP A 226 13.24 2.50 -1.59
N ASP A 227 12.23 3.14 -2.20
CA ASP A 227 12.15 4.62 -2.26
C ASP A 227 11.89 5.24 -0.90
N GLU A 228 11.05 4.61 -0.09
CA GLU A 228 10.73 5.10 1.25
C GLU A 228 11.96 5.04 2.17
N VAL A 229 12.75 3.98 2.06
CA VAL A 229 14.06 3.87 2.74
C VAL A 229 14.99 4.96 2.25
N GLN A 230 15.11 5.15 0.93
CA GLN A 230 15.92 6.22 0.37
C GLN A 230 15.46 7.60 0.86
N ALA A 231 14.16 7.85 0.93
CA ALA A 231 13.61 9.09 1.47
C ALA A 231 13.96 9.24 2.96
N ALA A 232 13.80 8.18 3.77
CA ALA A 232 14.15 8.20 5.18
C ALA A 232 15.63 8.55 5.40
N ASP A 233 16.54 7.95 4.62
CA ASP A 233 17.98 8.21 4.71
C ASP A 233 18.34 9.69 4.41
N GLN A 234 17.57 10.34 3.53
CA GLN A 234 17.78 11.74 3.17
C GLN A 234 17.06 12.73 4.10
N ALA A 235 16.05 12.27 4.85
CA ALA A 235 15.30 13.11 5.75
C ALA A 235 16.20 13.66 6.86
N ASP A 236 17.02 12.84 7.50
CA ASP A 236 17.88 13.33 8.59
C ASP A 236 18.82 14.45 8.12
N ALA A 237 19.41 14.32 6.93
CA ALA A 237 20.28 15.33 6.34
C ALA A 237 19.51 16.63 6.03
N GLY A 238 18.38 16.53 5.33
CA GLY A 238 17.59 17.69 4.88
C GLY A 238 16.94 18.47 6.03
N PHE A 239 16.51 17.77 7.08
CA PHE A 239 15.82 18.36 8.23
C PHE A 239 16.77 18.72 9.40
N SER A 240 18.03 18.28 9.39
CA SER A 240 19.00 18.58 10.46
C SER A 240 19.16 20.06 10.85
N PRO A 241 19.03 21.04 9.93
CA PRO A 241 19.14 22.45 10.32
C PRO A 241 17.86 22.98 11.01
N CYS A 242 16.74 22.26 10.87
CA CYS A 242 15.45 22.61 11.45
C CYS A 242 15.20 21.97 12.81
N SER A 243 16.00 20.98 13.22
CA SER A 243 15.85 20.26 14.49
C SER A 243 16.65 20.84 15.66
N LYS A 244 17.52 21.83 15.42
CA LYS A 244 18.36 22.50 16.43
C LYS A 244 17.70 23.70 17.08
#